data_AF-S7Q510-F1
#
_entry.id   AF-S7Q510-F1
#
_cell.length_a   1.000
_cell.length_b   1.000
_cell.length_c   1.000
_cell.angle_alpha   90.00
_cell.angle_beta   90.00
_cell.angle_gamma   90.00
#
_symmetry.space_group_name_H-M   'P 1'
#
loop_
_entity.id
_entity.type
_entity.pdbx_description
1 polymer ?
#
loop_
_entity_poly.entity_id
_entity_poly.type
_entity_poly.pdbx_seq_one_letter_code
_entity_poly.pdbx_strand_id
1 'polypeptide(L)'
;MGYYTGRDLIRRALLSKDLEEMYVHGRNDSIDFYPEDFRAMALAWPRLKNLGLYIPADSVGDYDDEMVTEVPPISILETFARHCPMLEWWNVPVYYDTPLPDVSSIPPNRNMQSLYLTTESEDIETAAEVALFLYTLFPEVGTVDEDAWGGKIHEMILRLQMGVEDWILSGSDASHSDKDEDHGEITDEEEEGYSDEEVAHGDESARDEDHEDD
;
A
#
# COMPACT_ATOMS: atom_id res chain seq x y z
N MET A 1 4.19 -19.58 14.99
CA MET A 1 3.44 -18.37 15.41
C MET A 1 1.96 -18.70 15.49
N GLY A 2 1.17 -17.98 16.28
CA GLY A 2 -0.29 -18.02 16.14
C GLY A 2 -0.73 -17.00 15.11
N TYR A 3 -1.52 -17.43 14.11
CA TYR A 3 -2.16 -16.55 13.14
C TYR A 3 -3.44 -15.98 13.76
N TYR A 4 -3.63 -14.66 13.65
CA TYR A 4 -4.87 -14.01 14.05
C TYR A 4 -5.56 -13.46 12.82
N THR A 5 -6.87 -13.66 12.72
CA THR A 5 -7.65 -12.92 11.72
C THR A 5 -7.70 -11.46 12.13
N GLY A 6 -7.57 -10.54 11.18
CA GLY A 6 -7.79 -9.11 11.38
C GLY A 6 -9.16 -8.84 11.98
N ARG A 7 -10.15 -9.66 11.61
CA ARG A 7 -11.49 -9.68 12.23
C ARG A 7 -11.47 -9.86 13.74
N ASP A 8 -10.69 -10.80 14.27
CA ASP A 8 -10.61 -11.05 15.71
C ASP A 8 -9.97 -9.87 16.45
N LEU A 9 -8.97 -9.25 15.82
CA LEU A 9 -8.29 -8.06 16.36
C LEU A 9 -9.25 -6.87 16.45
N ILE A 10 -10.04 -6.62 15.41
CA ILE A 10 -10.96 -5.46 15.35
C ILE A 10 -12.33 -5.73 15.98
N ARG A 11 -12.66 -6.98 16.37
CA ARG A 11 -14.02 -7.38 16.77
C ARG A 11 -14.63 -6.49 17.84
N ARG A 12 -13.84 -6.06 18.83
CA ARG A 12 -14.31 -5.13 19.88
C ARG A 12 -14.49 -3.72 19.35
N ALA A 13 -13.58 -3.25 18.48
CA ALA A 13 -13.66 -1.94 17.86
C ALA A 13 -14.87 -1.79 16.94
N LEU A 14 -15.31 -2.87 16.27
CA LEU A 14 -16.53 -2.88 15.44
C LEU A 14 -17.82 -2.52 16.21
N LEU A 15 -17.80 -2.57 17.55
CA LEU A 15 -18.92 -2.16 18.40
C LEU A 15 -18.96 -0.65 18.65
N SER A 16 -17.87 0.09 18.39
CA SER A 16 -17.76 1.52 18.63
C SER A 16 -18.21 2.32 17.41
N LYS A 17 -19.43 2.90 17.46
CA LYS A 17 -19.95 3.75 16.38
C LYS A 17 -19.32 5.14 16.29
N ASP A 18 -18.65 5.55 17.36
CA ASP A 18 -17.96 6.84 17.48
C ASP A 18 -16.44 6.72 17.29
N LEU A 19 -15.97 5.63 16.70
CA LEU A 19 -14.55 5.49 16.36
C LEU A 19 -14.19 6.50 15.27
N GLU A 20 -13.25 7.40 15.58
CA GLU A 20 -12.73 8.39 14.63
C GLU A 20 -11.36 7.98 14.09
N GLU A 21 -10.61 7.17 14.83
CA GLU A 21 -9.23 6.82 14.48
C GLU A 21 -8.95 5.36 14.80
N MET A 22 -8.29 4.66 13.89
CA MET A 22 -7.82 3.28 14.09
C MET A 22 -6.44 3.11 13.47
N TYR A 23 -5.50 2.64 14.30
CA TYR A 23 -4.16 2.28 13.88
C TYR A 23 -3.85 0.87 14.35
N VAL A 24 -3.57 -0.02 13.41
CA VAL A 24 -3.06 -1.37 13.71
C VAL A 24 -1.61 -1.42 13.31
N HIS A 25 -0.77 -1.81 14.25
CA HIS A 25 0.65 -2.09 14.00
C HIS A 25 0.87 -3.58 14.26
N GLY A 26 1.32 -4.30 13.23
CA GLY A 26 1.58 -5.73 13.30
C GLY A 26 2.89 -6.08 12.60
N ARG A 27 3.41 -7.28 12.86
CA ARG A 27 4.41 -7.89 11.98
C ARG A 27 3.66 -8.52 10.80
N ASN A 28 4.27 -8.47 9.61
CA ASN A 28 3.67 -8.84 8.32
C ASN A 28 3.03 -10.24 8.33
N ASP A 29 3.58 -11.17 9.11
CA ASP A 29 3.16 -12.56 9.19
C ASP A 29 2.02 -12.86 10.20
N SER A 30 1.46 -11.84 10.86
CA SER A 30 0.65 -12.06 12.07
C SER A 30 -0.83 -11.71 11.99
N ILE A 31 -1.28 -10.97 10.96
CA ILE A 31 -2.65 -10.46 10.88
C ILE A 31 -3.18 -10.48 9.45
N ASP A 32 -4.12 -11.39 9.17
CA ASP A 32 -4.77 -11.48 7.85
C ASP A 32 -6.03 -10.62 7.82
N PHE A 33 -6.06 -9.58 6.99
CA PHE A 33 -7.26 -8.79 6.74
C PHE A 33 -7.90 -9.18 5.41
N TYR A 34 -9.17 -9.55 5.43
CA TYR A 34 -9.92 -9.87 4.22
C TYR A 34 -10.76 -8.67 3.76
N PRO A 35 -11.12 -8.55 2.47
CA PRO A 35 -12.02 -7.50 1.96
C PRO A 35 -13.32 -7.34 2.77
N GLU A 36 -13.88 -8.43 3.28
CA GLU A 36 -15.09 -8.43 4.12
C GLU A 36 -14.89 -7.69 5.45
N ASP A 37 -13.67 -7.71 6.00
CA ASP A 37 -13.36 -7.01 7.24
C ASP A 37 -13.34 -5.51 7.00
N PHE A 38 -12.75 -5.05 5.90
CA PHE A 38 -12.80 -3.63 5.51
C PHE A 38 -14.23 -3.14 5.26
N ARG A 39 -15.08 -3.95 4.61
CA ARG A 39 -16.51 -3.62 4.47
C ARG A 39 -17.20 -3.52 5.84
N ALA A 40 -16.88 -4.42 6.77
CA ALA A 40 -17.41 -4.38 8.13
C ALA A 40 -16.94 -3.13 8.88
N MET A 41 -15.67 -2.72 8.72
CA MET A 41 -15.11 -1.49 9.30
C MET A 41 -15.85 -0.25 8.80
N ALA A 42 -16.00 -0.09 7.47
CA ALA A 42 -16.67 1.07 6.88
C ALA A 42 -18.12 1.22 7.37
N LEU A 43 -18.85 0.10 7.48
CA LEU A 43 -20.22 0.09 8.04
C LEU A 43 -20.26 0.30 9.56
N ALA A 44 -19.20 -0.11 10.27
CA ALA A 44 -19.13 0.02 11.71
C ALA A 44 -18.81 1.45 12.15
N TRP A 45 -17.98 2.17 11.39
CA TRP A 45 -17.33 3.41 11.82
C TRP A 45 -17.66 4.60 10.90
N PRO A 46 -18.91 5.08 10.89
CA PRO A 46 -19.31 6.19 10.01
C PRO A 46 -18.64 7.53 10.32
N ARG A 47 -17.97 7.64 11.48
CA ARG A 47 -17.23 8.83 11.92
C ARG A 47 -15.72 8.70 11.75
N LEU A 48 -15.26 7.63 11.11
CA LEU A 48 -13.85 7.38 10.89
C LEU A 48 -13.23 8.52 10.06
N LYS A 49 -12.13 9.05 10.57
CA LYS A 49 -11.28 10.07 9.96
C LYS A 49 -9.95 9.48 9.53
N ASN A 50 -9.35 8.63 10.36
CA ASN A 50 -8.01 8.10 10.10
C ASN A 50 -8.02 6.57 10.21
N LEU A 51 -7.60 5.90 9.15
CA LEU A 51 -7.36 4.46 9.14
C LEU A 51 -5.92 4.18 8.73
N GLY A 52 -5.17 3.52 9.61
CA GLY A 52 -3.82 3.05 9.33
C GLY A 52 -3.66 1.58 9.67
N LEU A 53 -3.16 0.79 8.73
CA LEU A 53 -2.68 -0.57 8.97
C LEU A 53 -1.18 -0.56 8.60
N TYR A 54 -0.33 -0.27 9.59
CA TYR A 54 1.10 -0.22 9.37
C TYR A 54 1.67 -1.62 9.49
N ILE A 55 2.11 -2.13 8.34
CA ILE A 55 2.81 -3.39 8.21
C ILE A 55 4.20 -3.07 7.65
N PRO A 56 5.28 -3.20 8.43
CA PRO A 56 6.61 -2.73 8.03
C PRO A 56 7.06 -3.34 6.70
N ALA A 57 7.40 -2.47 5.75
CA ALA A 57 7.92 -2.85 4.44
C ALA A 57 9.32 -3.50 4.51
N ASP A 58 9.99 -3.50 5.66
CA ASP A 58 11.31 -4.10 5.88
C ASP A 58 11.33 -5.64 5.65
N SER A 59 10.16 -6.23 5.39
CA SER A 59 9.94 -7.64 5.01
C SER A 59 9.50 -7.83 3.55
N VAL A 60 9.48 -6.75 2.75
CA VAL A 60 9.11 -6.69 1.32
C VAL A 60 10.32 -6.95 0.41
N GLY A 61 11.53 -6.98 0.98
CA GLY A 61 12.78 -7.17 0.23
C GLY A 61 12.98 -8.56 -0.39
N ASP A 62 12.20 -9.55 0.05
CA ASP A 62 12.14 -10.89 -0.51
C ASP A 62 10.69 -11.39 -0.37
N TYR A 63 9.74 -10.80 -1.10
CA TYR A 63 8.46 -11.47 -1.31
C TYR A 63 8.72 -12.76 -2.10
N ASP A 64 9.07 -13.84 -1.39
CA ASP A 64 8.64 -15.16 -1.81
C ASP A 64 7.11 -15.06 -1.95
N ASP A 65 6.61 -15.33 -3.15
CA ASP A 65 5.24 -15.18 -3.68
C ASP A 65 4.08 -15.68 -2.77
N GLU A 66 4.33 -16.23 -1.59
CA GLU A 66 3.39 -17.05 -0.82
C GLU A 66 2.87 -16.42 0.50
N MET A 67 3.40 -15.29 0.99
CA MET A 67 2.91 -14.65 2.23
C MET A 67 2.56 -13.16 2.08
N VAL A 68 1.85 -12.82 1.01
CA VAL A 68 1.21 -11.51 0.90
C VAL A 68 -0.02 -11.52 1.80
N THR A 69 0.07 -10.88 2.97
CA THR A 69 -1.08 -10.39 3.72
C THR A 69 -2.06 -9.81 2.71
N GLU A 70 -3.27 -10.37 2.57
CA GLU A 70 -4.18 -10.03 1.47
C GLU A 70 -4.44 -8.52 1.44
N VAL A 71 -3.67 -7.81 0.60
CA VAL A 71 -3.83 -6.38 0.37
C VAL A 71 -5.26 -6.22 -0.13
N PRO A 72 -6.08 -5.29 0.40
CA PRO A 72 -7.43 -5.10 -0.10
C PRO A 72 -7.42 -4.51 -1.52
N PRO A 73 -8.43 -4.83 -2.35
CA PRO A 73 -8.59 -4.20 -3.65
C PRO A 73 -8.92 -2.70 -3.48
N ILE A 74 -8.45 -1.86 -4.40
CA ILE A 74 -8.70 -0.41 -4.42
C ILE A 74 -10.20 -0.08 -4.46
N SER A 75 -11.03 -0.96 -5.05
CA SER A 75 -12.50 -0.86 -5.01
C SER A 75 -13.07 -0.76 -3.59
N ILE A 76 -12.34 -1.17 -2.55
CA ILE A 76 -12.79 -1.01 -1.16
C ILE A 76 -12.98 0.44 -0.75
N LEU A 77 -12.22 1.36 -1.34
CA LEU A 77 -12.29 2.80 -1.08
C LEU A 77 -13.67 3.36 -1.40
N GLU A 78 -14.39 2.75 -2.35
CA GLU A 78 -15.79 3.06 -2.65
C GLU A 78 -16.67 2.95 -1.39
N THR A 79 -16.49 1.86 -0.65
CA THR A 79 -17.31 1.55 0.52
C THR A 79 -17.04 2.58 1.63
N PHE A 80 -15.78 2.97 1.81
CA PHE A 80 -15.40 4.01 2.77
C PHE A 80 -15.86 5.39 2.35
N ALA A 81 -15.76 5.77 1.07
CA ALA A 81 -16.29 7.03 0.58
C ALA A 81 -17.81 7.14 0.85
N ARG A 82 -18.55 6.05 0.67
CA ARG A 82 -19.99 5.99 0.91
C ARG A 82 -20.37 6.05 2.39
N HIS A 83 -19.63 5.36 3.26
CA HIS A 83 -20.04 5.14 4.66
C HIS A 83 -19.26 5.97 5.69
N CYS A 84 -18.08 6.48 5.35
CA CYS A 84 -17.19 7.27 6.19
C CYS A 84 -16.96 8.65 5.56
N PRO A 85 -17.96 9.54 5.54
CA PRO A 85 -17.86 10.86 4.89
C PRO A 85 -16.83 11.79 5.54
N MET A 86 -16.33 11.44 6.74
CA MET A 86 -15.30 12.20 7.47
C MET A 86 -13.89 11.66 7.25
N LEU A 87 -13.70 10.65 6.38
CA LEU A 87 -12.39 10.06 6.15
C LEU A 87 -11.42 11.09 5.56
N GLU A 88 -10.31 11.32 6.27
CA GLU A 88 -9.25 12.28 5.99
C GLU A 88 -7.94 11.58 5.63
N TRP A 89 -7.65 10.43 6.25
CA TRP A 89 -6.38 9.73 6.08
C TRP A 89 -6.56 8.22 5.90
N TRP A 90 -5.96 7.70 4.83
CA TRP A 90 -5.91 6.28 4.53
C TRP A 90 -4.46 5.84 4.34
N ASN A 91 -3.98 5.07 5.31
CA ASN A 91 -2.66 4.44 5.28
C ASN A 91 -2.83 2.93 5.37
N VAL A 92 -3.47 2.36 4.36
CA VAL A 92 -3.58 0.92 4.16
C VAL A 92 -3.17 0.65 2.72
N PRO A 93 -2.19 -0.22 2.48
CA PRO A 93 -1.89 -0.71 1.13
C PRO A 93 -3.18 -1.15 0.44
N VAL A 94 -3.39 -0.75 -0.82
CA VAL A 94 -4.49 -1.24 -1.66
C VAL A 94 -3.92 -1.61 -3.00
N TYR A 95 -4.30 -2.77 -3.55
CA TYR A 95 -3.89 -3.19 -4.88
C TYR A 95 -4.93 -2.83 -5.93
N TYR A 96 -4.51 -2.68 -7.17
CA TYR A 96 -5.41 -2.40 -8.28
C TYR A 96 -6.24 -3.65 -8.64
N ASP A 97 -7.56 -3.57 -8.51
CA ASP A 97 -8.48 -4.57 -9.03
C ASP A 97 -9.14 -4.10 -10.32
N THR A 98 -9.19 -5.00 -11.31
CA THR A 98 -9.81 -4.76 -12.61
C THR A 98 -10.94 -5.77 -12.82
N PRO A 99 -12.11 -5.32 -13.31
CA PRO A 99 -12.47 -3.93 -13.63
C PRO A 99 -12.82 -3.10 -12.39
N LEU A 100 -12.54 -1.79 -12.44
CA LEU A 100 -12.97 -0.84 -11.39
C LEU A 100 -14.49 -0.64 -11.40
N PRO A 101 -15.13 -0.47 -10.23
CA PRO A 101 -16.58 -0.27 -10.15
C PRO A 101 -17.00 1.13 -10.62
N ASP A 102 -18.23 1.25 -11.13
CA ASP A 102 -18.83 2.54 -11.47
C ASP A 102 -19.24 3.30 -10.21
N VAL A 103 -18.50 4.37 -9.91
CA VAL A 103 -18.68 5.21 -8.73
C VAL A 103 -19.45 6.51 -8.99
N SER A 104 -20.01 6.68 -10.19
CA SER A 104 -20.72 7.92 -10.58
C SER A 104 -21.94 8.27 -9.71
N SER A 105 -22.50 7.28 -9.01
CA SER A 105 -23.66 7.46 -8.12
C SER A 105 -23.30 7.84 -6.68
N ILE A 106 -22.01 7.85 -6.33
CA ILE A 106 -21.54 8.01 -4.96
C ILE A 106 -21.26 9.48 -4.70
N PRO A 107 -21.77 10.06 -3.59
CA PRO A 107 -21.39 11.41 -3.21
C PRO A 107 -19.87 11.48 -2.99
N PRO A 108 -19.16 12.45 -3.61
CA PRO A 108 -17.72 12.58 -3.42
C PRO A 108 -17.39 12.92 -1.97
N ASN A 109 -16.38 12.25 -1.41
CA ASN A 109 -15.80 12.58 -0.13
C ASN A 109 -14.70 13.64 -0.34
N ARG A 110 -14.96 14.86 0.14
CA ARG A 110 -14.05 16.02 0.00
C ARG A 110 -13.07 16.18 1.16
N ASN A 111 -13.15 15.32 2.17
CA ASN A 111 -12.30 15.44 3.36
C ASN A 111 -10.99 14.67 3.25
N MET A 112 -10.87 13.75 2.29
CA MET A 112 -9.66 12.96 2.09
C MET A 112 -8.47 13.88 1.83
N GLN A 113 -7.40 13.74 2.61
CA GLN A 113 -6.17 14.53 2.52
C GLN A 113 -5.00 13.69 2.04
N SER A 114 -4.87 12.44 2.52
CA SER A 114 -3.77 11.57 2.12
C SER A 114 -4.18 10.11 1.99
N LEU A 115 -3.72 9.49 0.91
CA LEU A 115 -4.00 8.13 0.49
C LEU A 115 -2.69 7.43 0.13
N TYR A 116 -2.48 6.22 0.64
CA TYR A 116 -1.36 5.36 0.27
C TYR A 116 -1.83 4.25 -0.68
N LEU A 117 -1.11 4.03 -1.78
CA LEU A 117 -1.42 3.06 -2.84
C LEU A 117 -0.22 2.15 -3.09
N THR A 118 -0.49 0.86 -3.26
CA THR A 118 0.52 -0.16 -3.61
C THR A 118 0.08 -0.86 -4.89
N THR A 119 0.85 -0.81 -5.97
CA THR A 119 0.41 -1.44 -7.22
C THR A 119 1.58 -2.09 -7.92
N GLU A 120 1.33 -3.29 -8.44
CA GLU A 120 2.32 -4.09 -9.18
C GLU A 120 2.32 -3.75 -10.67
N SER A 121 1.25 -3.12 -11.18
CA SER A 121 1.13 -2.76 -12.59
C SER A 121 1.89 -1.47 -12.86
N GLU A 122 2.63 -1.39 -13.97
CA GLU A 122 3.35 -0.19 -14.46
C GLU A 122 2.71 0.42 -15.73
N ASP A 123 1.52 -0.04 -16.17
CA ASP A 123 0.89 0.42 -17.42
C ASP A 123 0.04 1.71 -17.31
N ILE A 124 0.40 2.73 -18.08
CA ILE A 124 -0.13 4.12 -17.98
C ILE A 124 -1.65 4.15 -18.09
N GLU A 125 -2.25 3.26 -18.89
CA GLU A 125 -3.70 3.15 -19.02
C GLU A 125 -4.35 2.80 -17.67
N THR A 126 -3.75 1.88 -16.93
CA THR A 126 -4.18 1.49 -15.57
C THR A 126 -4.10 2.67 -14.61
N ALA A 127 -2.99 3.42 -14.63
CA ALA A 127 -2.85 4.60 -13.77
C ALA A 127 -3.89 5.68 -14.07
N ALA A 128 -4.25 5.89 -15.34
CA ALA A 128 -5.28 6.84 -15.73
C ALA A 128 -6.67 6.42 -15.22
N GLU A 129 -7.01 5.13 -15.31
CA GLU A 129 -8.26 4.59 -14.76
C GLU A 129 -8.33 4.77 -13.24
N VAL A 130 -7.23 4.46 -12.54
CA VAL A 130 -7.13 4.65 -11.08
C VAL A 130 -7.24 6.11 -10.69
N ALA A 131 -6.55 7.01 -11.39
CA ALA A 131 -6.63 8.44 -11.15
C ALA A 131 -8.06 8.98 -11.32
N LEU A 132 -8.78 8.55 -12.37
CA LEU A 132 -10.18 8.92 -12.59
C LEU A 132 -11.11 8.38 -11.49
N PHE A 133 -10.92 7.13 -11.10
CA PHE A 133 -11.66 6.51 -10.02
C PHE A 133 -11.47 7.26 -8.69
N LEU A 134 -10.21 7.52 -8.32
CA LEU A 134 -9.87 8.25 -7.10
C LEU A 134 -10.34 9.69 -7.14
N TYR A 135 -10.21 10.39 -8.26
CA TYR A 135 -10.72 11.75 -8.41
C TYR A 135 -12.25 11.81 -8.27
N THR A 136 -12.96 10.79 -8.76
CA THR A 136 -14.42 10.72 -8.63
C THR A 136 -14.85 10.53 -7.17
N LEU A 137 -14.12 9.70 -6.41
CA LEU A 137 -14.40 9.47 -4.98
C LEU A 137 -13.90 10.61 -4.09
N PHE A 138 -12.71 11.14 -4.37
CA PHE A 138 -11.93 12.04 -3.53
C PHE A 138 -11.38 13.22 -4.35
N PRO A 139 -12.25 14.12 -4.85
CA PRO A 139 -11.83 15.19 -5.75
C PRO A 139 -10.86 16.18 -5.12
N GLU A 140 -10.79 16.25 -3.80
CA GLU A 140 -9.93 17.18 -3.04
C GLU A 140 -8.74 16.46 -2.35
N VAL A 141 -8.41 15.22 -2.75
CA VAL A 141 -7.26 14.50 -2.18
C VAL A 141 -5.98 15.32 -2.37
N GLY A 142 -5.27 15.55 -1.26
CA GLY A 142 -4.09 16.41 -1.21
C GLY A 142 -2.81 15.68 -1.61
N THR A 143 -2.62 14.46 -1.10
CA THR A 143 -1.42 13.65 -1.37
C THR A 143 -1.82 12.22 -1.68
N VAL A 144 -1.24 11.67 -2.74
CA VAL A 144 -1.32 10.24 -3.05
C VAL A 144 0.12 9.73 -3.04
N ASP A 145 0.41 8.82 -2.12
CA ASP A 145 1.73 8.20 -1.97
C ASP A 145 1.69 6.85 -2.70
N GLU A 146 2.68 6.63 -3.58
CA GLU A 146 2.70 5.56 -4.57
C GLU A 146 4.08 4.91 -4.61
N ASP A 147 4.17 3.62 -4.31
CA ASP A 147 5.47 2.93 -4.30
C ASP A 147 6.01 2.66 -5.72
N ALA A 148 5.15 2.26 -6.67
CA ALA A 148 5.60 1.76 -7.97
C ALA A 148 5.61 2.79 -9.11
N TRP A 149 4.90 3.91 -8.96
CA TRP A 149 4.55 4.81 -10.07
C TRP A 149 5.34 6.11 -10.10
N GLY A 150 6.19 6.36 -9.12
CA GLY A 150 6.94 7.61 -9.02
C GLY A 150 6.04 8.85 -8.96
N GLY A 151 4.81 8.72 -8.42
CA GLY A 151 3.86 9.83 -8.27
C GLY A 151 3.01 10.15 -9.51
N LYS A 152 2.94 9.27 -10.52
CA LYS A 152 2.15 9.49 -11.74
C LYS A 152 0.64 9.58 -11.46
N ILE A 153 0.06 8.74 -10.60
CA ILE A 153 -1.38 8.81 -10.28
C ILE A 153 -1.68 10.15 -9.60
N HIS A 154 -0.82 10.56 -8.66
CA HIS A 154 -0.90 11.83 -7.97
C HIS A 154 -0.85 13.00 -8.96
N GLU A 155 0.10 12.98 -9.91
CA GLU A 155 0.19 13.99 -10.96
C GLU A 155 -1.09 14.05 -11.82
N MET A 156 -1.63 12.90 -12.22
CA MET A 156 -2.89 12.84 -12.97
C MET A 156 -4.07 13.41 -12.18
N ILE A 157 -4.16 13.14 -10.88
CA ILE A 157 -5.21 13.72 -10.02
C ILE A 157 -5.05 15.24 -9.91
N LEU A 158 -3.84 15.76 -9.71
CA LEU A 158 -3.58 17.20 -9.70
C LEU A 158 -4.03 17.85 -11.02
N ARG A 159 -3.78 17.20 -12.16
CA ARG A 159 -4.24 17.68 -13.48
C ARG A 159 -5.77 17.71 -13.57
N LEU A 160 -6.46 16.70 -13.04
CA LEU A 160 -7.93 16.68 -12.98
C LEU A 160 -8.49 17.80 -12.09
N GLN A 161 -7.83 18.10 -10.96
CA GLN A 161 -8.22 19.16 -10.03
C GLN A 161 -8.08 20.57 -10.60
N MET A 162 -7.02 20.83 -11.38
CA MET A 162 -6.81 22.13 -12.02
C MET A 162 -7.82 22.37 -13.17
N GLY A 163 -8.39 21.32 -13.74
CA GLY A 163 -9.16 21.41 -14.97
C GLY A 163 -8.24 21.52 -16.20
N VAL A 164 -8.70 20.96 -17.31
CA VAL A 164 -7.90 20.81 -18.54
C VAL A 164 -7.39 22.15 -19.09
N GLU A 165 -8.12 23.24 -18.87
CA GLU A 165 -7.78 24.58 -19.40
C GLU A 165 -6.66 25.26 -18.59
N ASP A 166 -6.65 25.14 -17.26
CA ASP A 166 -5.66 25.81 -16.41
C ASP A 166 -4.28 25.12 -16.47
N TRP A 167 -4.25 23.83 -16.80
CA TRP A 167 -2.99 23.09 -16.98
C TRP A 167 -2.22 23.52 -18.23
N ILE A 168 -2.92 23.75 -19.36
CA ILE A 168 -2.27 24.26 -20.58
C ILE A 168 -1.64 25.64 -20.33
N LEU A 169 -2.26 26.43 -19.43
CA LEU A 169 -1.76 27.75 -19.05
C LEU A 169 -0.65 27.70 -17.99
N SER A 170 -0.55 26.63 -17.19
CA SER A 170 0.48 26.49 -16.15
C SER A 170 1.87 26.15 -16.71
N GLY A 171 2.00 25.95 -18.03
CA GLY A 171 3.29 25.80 -18.71
C GLY A 171 4.07 24.56 -18.28
N SER A 172 3.39 23.54 -17.77
CA SER A 172 4.00 22.26 -17.42
C SER A 172 4.18 21.44 -18.71
N ASP A 173 5.12 21.88 -19.55
CA ASP A 173 5.75 20.99 -20.53
C ASP A 173 6.41 19.88 -19.70
N ALA A 174 5.76 18.72 -19.67
CA ALA A 174 6.26 17.47 -19.11
C ALA A 174 7.42 16.91 -19.96
N SER A 175 8.40 17.76 -20.25
CA SER A 175 9.62 17.46 -21.00
C SER A 175 10.85 17.68 -20.12
N HIS A 176 10.83 17.26 -18.86
CA HIS A 176 12.01 17.11 -18.00
C HIS A 176 11.63 16.03 -16.96
N SER A 177 12.26 14.86 -16.87
CA SER A 177 13.63 14.52 -17.19
C SER A 177 13.80 13.04 -17.52
N ASP A 178 14.08 12.74 -18.79
CA ASP A 178 15.10 11.73 -19.10
C ASP A 178 16.43 12.32 -18.64
N LYS A 179 16.73 12.16 -17.35
CA LYS A 179 18.13 12.10 -16.94
C LYS A 179 18.55 10.68 -17.26
N ASP A 180 18.93 10.49 -18.52
CA ASP A 180 20.00 9.56 -18.84
C ASP A 180 21.17 9.94 -17.92
N GLU A 181 21.24 9.32 -16.75
CA GLU A 181 22.49 9.18 -16.02
C GLU A 181 23.35 8.27 -16.89
N ASP A 182 24.01 8.91 -17.85
CA ASP A 182 25.22 8.45 -18.50
C ASP A 182 26.22 8.12 -17.38
N HIS A 183 26.14 6.87 -16.90
CA HIS A 183 27.14 6.27 -16.04
C HIS A 183 28.41 6.16 -16.87
N GLY A 184 29.18 7.24 -16.83
CA GLY A 184 30.55 7.27 -17.30
C GLY A 184 31.26 6.03 -16.78
N GLU A 185 31.69 5.20 -17.73
CA GLU A 185 32.59 4.08 -17.57
C GLU A 185 33.90 4.61 -16.93
N ILE A 186 34.00 4.55 -15.61
CA ILE A 186 35.26 4.71 -14.89
C ILE A 186 35.84 3.29 -14.75
N THR A 187 36.65 2.92 -15.73
CA THR A 187 37.65 1.87 -15.56
C THR A 187 38.78 2.44 -14.71
N ASP A 188 38.85 2.05 -13.44
CA ASP A 188 40.11 2.10 -12.69
C ASP A 188 40.39 0.69 -12.16
N GLU A 189 41.29 0.03 -12.89
CA GLU A 189 42.06 -1.13 -12.47
C GLU A 189 42.97 -0.72 -11.29
N GLU A 190 42.73 -1.20 -10.07
CA GLU A 190 43.76 -1.44 -9.02
C GLU A 190 43.15 -2.49 -8.06
N GLU A 191 43.37 -3.79 -8.26
CA GLU A 191 44.53 -4.59 -7.83
C GLU A 191 44.84 -4.54 -6.31
N GLU A 192 44.91 -5.75 -5.74
CA GLU A 192 45.56 -6.14 -4.47
C GLU A 192 44.77 -6.05 -3.14
N GLY A 193 44.04 -7.15 -2.87
CA GLY A 193 44.53 -8.16 -1.92
C GLY A 193 44.19 -7.98 -0.44
N TYR A 194 43.30 -8.83 0.10
CA TYR A 194 43.36 -9.23 1.51
C TYR A 194 42.81 -10.66 1.71
N SER A 195 43.76 -11.55 1.99
CA SER A 195 43.75 -12.74 2.85
C SER A 195 42.46 -13.52 3.10
N ASP A 196 42.48 -14.77 2.64
CA ASP A 196 41.86 -15.94 3.26
C ASP A 196 42.02 -15.94 4.78
N GLU A 197 40.90 -15.92 5.52
CA GLU A 197 40.84 -16.53 6.84
C GLU A 197 39.88 -17.73 6.78
N GLU A 198 40.49 -18.90 6.65
CA GLU A 198 39.89 -20.19 6.99
C GLU A 198 39.35 -20.14 8.42
N VAL A 199 38.03 -20.24 8.59
CA VAL A 199 37.45 -20.62 9.89
C VAL A 199 36.82 -21.99 9.77
N ALA A 200 37.45 -22.89 10.53
CA ALA A 200 37.30 -24.32 10.60
C ALA A 200 35.85 -24.82 10.73
N HIS A 201 35.64 -25.94 10.03
CA HIS A 201 34.63 -26.95 10.27
C HIS A 201 34.48 -27.31 11.75
N GLY A 202 33.28 -27.14 12.29
CA GLY A 202 32.82 -27.74 13.53
C GLY A 202 31.90 -28.92 13.21
N ASP A 203 32.51 -30.09 13.19
CA ASP A 203 31.92 -31.40 12.88
C ASP A 203 31.13 -31.98 14.08
N GLU A 204 30.12 -32.76 13.73
CA GLU A 204 29.49 -33.88 14.45
C GLU A 204 29.44 -33.91 15.99
N SER A 205 28.21 -33.98 16.51
CA SER A 205 27.88 -34.92 17.60
C SER A 205 26.42 -35.34 17.53
N ALA A 206 26.24 -36.58 17.09
CA ALA A 206 25.01 -37.35 17.19
C ALA A 206 24.48 -37.40 18.63
N ARG A 207 23.16 -37.35 18.77
CA ARG A 207 22.44 -37.86 19.95
C ARG A 207 21.26 -38.70 19.48
N ASP A 208 21.54 -39.99 19.34
CA ASP A 208 20.60 -41.06 19.60
C ASP A 208 20.29 -41.06 21.10
N GLU A 209 19.03 -40.93 21.49
CA GLU A 209 18.49 -41.63 22.67
C GLU A 209 17.05 -42.05 22.37
N ASP A 210 16.91 -43.33 22.05
CA ASP A 210 15.70 -44.12 22.23
C ASP A 210 15.16 -43.94 23.65
N HIS A 211 13.84 -43.74 23.80
CA HIS A 211 13.10 -44.22 24.96
C HIS A 211 11.68 -44.62 24.53
N GLU A 212 11.54 -45.92 24.26
CA GLU A 212 10.31 -46.66 24.50
C GLU A 212 10.05 -46.66 26.02
N ASP A 213 8.82 -46.39 26.45
CA ASP A 213 8.21 -47.02 27.63
C ASP A 213 6.70 -46.67 27.69
N ASP A 214 5.89 -47.72 27.52
CA ASP A 214 4.49 -48.01 27.95
C ASP A 214 3.40 -46.92 27.98
#